data_AF-A0A6J6IJH8-F1
#
_entry.id   AF-A0A6J6IJH8-F1
#
_cell.length_a   1.000
_cell.length_b   1.000
_cell.length_c   1.000
_cell.angle_alpha   90.00
_cell.angle_beta   90.00
_cell.angle_gamma   90.00
#
_symmetry.space_group_name_H-M   'P 1'
#
loop_
_entity.id
_entity.type
_entity.pdbx_description
1 polymer ?
#
loop_
_entity_poly.entity_id
_entity_poly.type
_entity_poly.pdbx_seq_one_letter_code
_entity_poly.pdbx_strand_id
1 'polypeptide(L)'
;MEEVLADLGSLLRDAPTVEFYGLFGHIADGNIHVEFIGPAADDVEVDHQVLEVISRYSGSISAEHGVGRMKVDSLHLTRSAAEIAAMKAIKDALDPAGLLNQGILFPTA
;
A
#
# COMPACT_ATOMS: atom_id res chain seq x y z
N MET A 1 10.79 -6.23 -12.89
CA MET A 1 10.97 -4.78 -12.62
C MET A 1 10.51 -3.96 -13.82
N GLU A 2 11.05 -4.20 -15.02
CA GLU A 2 10.64 -3.47 -16.24
C GLU A 2 9.12 -3.49 -16.48
N GLU A 3 8.48 -4.68 -16.40
CA GLU A 3 7.03 -4.81 -16.57
C GLU A 3 6.24 -4.01 -15.53
N VAL A 4 6.64 -4.06 -14.25
CA VAL A 4 5.99 -3.31 -13.17
C VAL A 4 6.08 -1.80 -13.42
N LEU A 5 7.24 -1.31 -13.83
CA LEU A 5 7.45 0.10 -14.15
C LEU A 5 6.65 0.54 -15.38
N ALA A 6 6.48 -0.35 -16.36
CA ALA A 6 5.65 -0.09 -17.53
C ALA A 6 4.16 0.01 -17.16
N ASP A 7 3.65 -0.92 -16.37
CA ASP A 7 2.27 -0.94 -15.87
C ASP A 7 1.96 0.28 -15.00
N LEU A 8 2.82 0.59 -14.01
CA LEU A 8 2.70 1.78 -13.17
C LEU A 8 2.76 3.06 -14.01
N GLY A 9 3.68 3.10 -14.97
CA GLY A 9 3.80 4.23 -15.89
C GLY A 9 2.55 4.43 -16.73
N SER A 10 1.92 3.36 -17.23
CA SER A 10 0.66 3.48 -17.98
C SER A 10 -0.46 3.99 -17.08
N LEU A 11 -0.63 3.36 -15.92
CA LEU A 11 -1.64 3.77 -14.93
C LEU A 11 -1.55 5.28 -14.62
N LEU A 12 -0.36 5.77 -14.27
CA LEU A 12 -0.16 7.16 -13.86
C LEU A 12 -0.28 8.15 -15.02
N ARG A 13 0.03 7.74 -16.26
CA ARG A 13 -0.18 8.59 -17.45
C ARG A 13 -1.65 8.66 -17.85
N ASP A 14 -2.39 7.57 -17.67
CA ASP A 14 -3.77 7.45 -18.12
C ASP A 14 -4.78 7.93 -17.04
N ALA A 15 -4.33 8.07 -15.78
CA ALA A 15 -5.12 8.60 -14.68
C ALA A 15 -5.45 10.08 -14.91
N PRO A 16 -6.73 10.47 -15.02
CA PRO A 16 -7.13 11.81 -15.44
C PRO A 16 -6.82 12.90 -14.40
N THR A 17 -6.66 12.51 -13.13
CA THR A 17 -6.35 13.40 -12.02
C THR A 17 -4.85 13.58 -11.80
N VAL A 18 -3.98 12.79 -12.44
CA VAL A 18 -2.52 12.91 -12.29
C VAL A 18 -1.97 13.91 -13.29
N GLU A 19 -1.27 14.94 -12.79
CA GLU A 19 -0.60 15.96 -13.60
C GLU A 19 0.87 15.61 -13.84
N PHE A 20 1.55 15.12 -12.80
CA PHE A 20 2.96 14.74 -12.82
C PHE A 20 3.18 13.51 -11.97
N TYR A 21 4.11 12.64 -12.37
CA TYR A 21 4.52 11.49 -11.57
C TYR A 21 6.03 11.23 -11.67
N GLY A 22 6.56 10.55 -10.66
CA GLY A 22 7.95 10.13 -10.55
C GLY A 22 8.05 8.69 -10.08
N LEU A 23 8.97 7.95 -10.69
CA LEU A 23 9.35 6.59 -10.29
C LEU A 23 10.85 6.57 -10.04
N PHE A 24 11.27 6.34 -8.80
CA PHE A 24 12.68 6.30 -8.40
C PHE A 24 12.86 5.33 -7.23
N GLY A 25 14.08 4.97 -6.87
CA GLY A 25 14.30 4.17 -5.66
C GLY A 25 15.55 3.30 -5.68
N HIS A 26 15.53 2.31 -4.80
CA HIS A 26 16.61 1.38 -4.54
C HIS A 26 16.46 0.13 -5.41
N ILE A 27 16.90 0.22 -6.67
CA ILE A 27 16.70 -0.86 -7.66
C ILE A 27 17.36 -2.18 -7.26
N ALA A 28 18.47 -2.14 -6.49
CA ALA A 28 19.16 -3.32 -6.01
C ALA A 28 18.31 -4.17 -5.06
N ASP A 29 17.40 -3.52 -4.32
CA ASP A 29 16.52 -4.16 -3.34
C ASP A 29 15.10 -4.40 -3.90
N GLY A 30 14.86 -3.96 -5.14
CA GLY A 30 13.54 -3.98 -5.76
C GLY A 30 12.54 -3.00 -5.14
N ASN A 31 13.00 -1.97 -4.42
CA ASN A 31 12.15 -0.96 -3.79
C ASN A 31 12.04 0.29 -4.67
N ILE A 32 10.82 0.59 -5.13
CA ILE A 32 10.50 1.75 -5.96
C ILE A 32 9.51 2.64 -5.24
N HIS A 33 9.86 3.92 -5.14
CA HIS A 33 9.03 5.02 -4.70
C HIS A 33 8.18 5.50 -5.88
N VAL A 34 6.87 5.48 -5.68
CA VAL A 34 5.87 5.97 -6.62
C VAL A 34 5.30 7.25 -6.04
N GLU A 35 5.52 8.37 -6.72
CA GLU A 35 5.01 9.67 -6.32
C GLU A 35 4.25 10.31 -7.48
N PHE A 36 3.16 11.01 -7.17
CA PHE A 36 2.38 11.75 -8.15
C PHE A 36 1.73 13.00 -7.52
N ILE A 37 1.40 13.96 -8.38
CA ILE A 37 0.73 15.22 -8.04
C ILE A 37 -0.50 15.35 -8.93
N GLY A 38 -1.60 15.86 -8.39
CA GLY A 38 -2.80 16.24 -9.15
C GLY A 38 -4.12 15.88 -8.46
N PRO A 39 -4.32 14.64 -7.96
CA PRO A 39 -5.54 14.29 -7.23
C PRO A 39 -5.75 15.16 -5.99
N ALA A 40 -7.01 15.36 -5.60
CA ALA A 40 -7.34 16.03 -4.35
C ALA A 40 -6.79 15.24 -3.15
N ALA A 41 -6.51 15.91 -2.03
CA ALA A 41 -5.87 15.27 -0.88
C ALA A 41 -6.69 14.13 -0.25
N ASP A 42 -8.01 14.09 -0.49
CA ASP A 42 -8.94 13.06 -0.06
C ASP A 42 -9.31 12.05 -1.18
N ASP A 43 -8.80 12.26 -2.39
CA ASP A 43 -8.93 11.32 -3.51
C ASP A 43 -7.78 10.32 -3.51
N VAL A 44 -8.05 9.13 -2.95
CA VAL A 44 -7.09 8.03 -2.82
C VAL A 44 -7.24 6.95 -3.90
N GLU A 45 -8.03 7.22 -4.94
CA GLU A 45 -8.30 6.22 -5.99
C GLU A 45 -7.02 5.78 -6.70
N VAL A 46 -6.16 6.72 -7.06
CA VAL A 46 -4.88 6.43 -7.72
C VAL A 46 -3.94 5.65 -6.80
N ASP A 47 -3.91 5.97 -5.50
CA ASP A 47 -3.15 5.20 -4.51
C ASP A 47 -3.57 3.73 -4.51
N HIS A 48 -4.87 3.45 -4.43
CA HIS A 48 -5.39 2.08 -4.44
C HIS A 48 -5.03 1.34 -5.73
N GLN A 49 -5.20 1.97 -6.89
CA GLN A 49 -4.85 1.37 -8.18
C GLN A 49 -3.35 1.06 -8.28
N VAL A 50 -2.48 1.93 -7.75
CA VAL A 50 -1.03 1.67 -7.65
C VAL A 50 -0.77 0.43 -6.80
N LEU A 51 -1.41 0.32 -5.62
CA LEU A 51 -1.23 -0.84 -4.74
C LEU A 51 -1.71 -2.15 -5.39
N GLU A 52 -2.81 -2.11 -6.15
CA GLU A 52 -3.32 -3.25 -6.91
C GLU A 52 -2.37 -3.67 -8.04
N VAL A 53 -1.75 -2.71 -8.76
CA VAL A 53 -0.71 -3.04 -9.74
C VAL A 53 0.42 -3.82 -9.06
N ILE A 54 0.94 -3.31 -7.93
CA ILE A 54 2.02 -3.96 -7.20
C ILE A 54 1.65 -5.39 -6.76
N SER A 55 0.41 -5.61 -6.31
CA SER A 55 -0.03 -6.93 -5.83
C SER A 55 -0.10 -7.98 -6.94
N ARG A 56 -0.40 -7.60 -8.19
CA ARG A 56 -0.38 -8.53 -9.34
C ARG A 56 0.99 -9.15 -9.59
N TYR A 57 2.06 -8.46 -9.19
CA TYR A 57 3.43 -8.94 -9.31
C TYR A 57 3.96 -9.61 -8.03
N SER A 58 3.08 -9.98 -7.10
CA SER A 58 3.45 -10.50 -5.77
C SER A 58 4.37 -9.53 -4.99
N GLY A 59 4.24 -8.22 -5.23
CA GLY A 59 5.03 -7.19 -4.56
C GLY A 59 4.51 -6.83 -3.15
N SER A 60 5.29 -6.01 -2.44
CA SER A 60 4.86 -5.44 -1.16
C SER A 60 4.22 -4.07 -1.38
N ILE A 61 3.00 -3.86 -0.87
CA ILE A 61 2.35 -2.54 -0.85
C ILE A 61 3.07 -1.52 0.05
N SER A 62 4.00 -1.98 0.87
CA SER A 62 4.91 -1.12 1.60
C SER A 62 6.23 -1.84 1.87
N ALA A 63 7.28 -1.47 1.13
CA ALA A 63 8.61 -1.98 1.36
C ALA A 63 9.19 -1.50 2.70
N GLU A 64 9.04 -0.22 3.03
CA GLU A 64 9.73 0.41 4.17
C GLU A 64 8.81 1.16 5.13
N HIS A 65 7.81 1.91 4.64
CA HIS A 65 7.06 2.88 5.45
C HIS A 65 5.95 2.29 6.34
N GLY A 66 5.77 0.96 6.33
CA GLY A 66 4.69 0.27 7.03
C GLY A 66 3.29 0.49 6.46
N VAL A 67 2.28 -0.02 7.18
CA VAL A 67 0.87 -0.01 6.77
C VAL A 67 0.20 1.31 7.15
N GLY A 68 0.20 1.64 8.45
CA GLY A 68 -0.44 2.87 8.92
C GLY A 68 -1.95 2.88 8.69
N ARG A 69 -2.58 4.05 8.92
CA ARG A 69 -4.01 4.24 8.59
C ARG A 69 -4.25 4.25 7.08
N MET A 70 -3.27 4.73 6.31
CA MET A 70 -3.40 4.89 4.86
C MET A 70 -3.54 3.57 4.11
N LYS A 71 -2.86 2.51 4.56
CA LYS A 71 -2.85 1.22 3.84
C LYS A 71 -3.57 0.10 4.60
N VAL A 72 -4.30 0.44 5.65
CA VAL A 72 -4.94 -0.54 6.55
C VAL A 72 -5.90 -1.45 5.78
N ASP A 73 -6.66 -0.87 4.84
CA ASP A 73 -7.62 -1.59 4.01
C ASP A 73 -6.94 -2.40 2.89
N SER A 74 -5.68 -2.10 2.59
CA SER A 74 -4.91 -2.76 1.53
C SER A 74 -4.00 -3.88 2.03
N LEU A 75 -3.95 -4.17 3.33
CA LEU A 75 -3.06 -5.20 3.89
C LEU A 75 -3.24 -6.58 3.23
N HIS A 76 -4.47 -6.91 2.84
CA HIS A 76 -4.84 -8.15 2.17
C HIS A 76 -4.20 -8.33 0.79
N LEU A 77 -3.71 -7.25 0.16
CA LEU A 77 -3.01 -7.30 -1.13
C LEU A 77 -1.62 -7.93 -1.03
N THR A 78 -1.02 -7.96 0.16
CA THR A 78 0.33 -8.53 0.37
C THR A 78 0.40 -9.57 1.49
N ARG A 79 -0.69 -9.75 2.24
CA ARG A 79 -0.78 -10.75 3.32
C ARG A 79 -1.99 -11.64 3.13
N SER A 80 -1.77 -12.94 3.29
CA SER A 80 -2.83 -13.94 3.34
C SER A 80 -3.73 -13.74 4.56
N ALA A 81 -4.95 -14.27 4.48
CA ALA A 81 -5.88 -14.28 5.60
C ALA A 81 -5.29 -14.98 6.85
N ALA A 82 -4.46 -16.01 6.67
CA ALA A 82 -3.80 -16.73 7.75
C ALA A 82 -2.73 -15.87 8.44
N GLU A 83 -1.90 -15.15 7.68
CA GLU A 83 -0.93 -14.20 8.24
C GLU A 83 -1.64 -13.08 9.01
N ILE A 84 -2.71 -12.50 8.44
CA ILE A 84 -3.49 -11.45 9.10
C ILE A 84 -4.13 -11.97 10.40
N ALA A 85 -4.66 -13.20 10.40
CA ALA A 85 -5.21 -13.81 11.60
C ALA A 85 -4.15 -14.00 12.69
N ALA A 86 -2.92 -14.40 12.34
CA ALA A 86 -1.82 -14.50 13.28
C ALA A 86 -1.42 -13.14 13.86
N MET A 87 -1.36 -12.09 13.03
CA MET A 87 -1.08 -10.73 13.50
C MET A 87 -2.16 -10.23 14.49
N LYS A 88 -3.44 -10.51 14.22
CA LYS A 88 -4.55 -10.20 15.13
C LYS A 88 -4.43 -10.92 16.46
N ALA A 89 -4.11 -12.22 16.45
CA ALA A 89 -3.92 -12.99 17.68
C ALA A 89 -2.80 -12.41 18.57
N ILE A 90 -1.69 -11.95 17.98
CA ILE A 90 -0.62 -11.27 18.73
C ILE A 90 -1.12 -9.94 19.30
N LYS A 91 -1.83 -9.14 18.50
CA LYS A 91 -2.40 -7.85 18.93
C LYS A 91 -3.35 -8.04 20.11
N ASP A 92 -4.26 -9.01 20.04
CA ASP A 92 -5.26 -9.28 21.07
C ASP A 92 -4.62 -9.78 22.37
N ALA A 93 -3.52 -10.55 22.27
CA ALA A 93 -2.77 -11.01 23.44
C ALA A 93 -2.05 -9.87 24.17
N LEU A 94 -1.57 -8.86 23.44
CA LEU A 94 -0.82 -7.74 24.00
C LEU A 94 -1.71 -6.54 24.39
N ASP A 95 -2.84 -6.38 23.72
CA ASP A 95 -3.76 -5.25 23.88
C ASP A 95 -5.23 -5.71 23.81
N PRO A 96 -5.69 -6.51 24.79
CA PRO A 96 -7.03 -7.07 24.79
C PRO A 96 -8.14 -6.01 24.91
N ALA A 97 -7.80 -4.80 25.40
CA ALA A 97 -8.73 -3.67 25.46
C ALA A 97 -8.72 -2.81 24.18
N GLY A 98 -7.85 -3.12 23.22
CA GLY A 98 -7.74 -2.41 21.94
C GLY A 98 -7.36 -0.94 22.08
N LEU A 99 -6.57 -0.55 23.09
CA LEU A 99 -6.24 0.85 23.38
C LEU A 99 -5.01 1.35 22.62
N LEU A 100 -4.10 0.44 22.24
CA LEU A 100 -2.84 0.80 21.61
C LEU A 100 -3.07 1.10 20.12
N ASN A 101 -3.22 2.39 19.81
CA ASN A 101 -3.17 2.95 18.45
C ASN A 101 -4.18 2.31 17.48
N GLN A 102 -5.46 2.51 17.77
CA GLN A 102 -6.59 2.01 16.99
C GLN A 102 -6.52 2.44 15.50
N GLY A 103 -6.93 1.53 14.62
CA GLY A 103 -7.06 1.78 13.18
C GLY A 103 -5.76 1.77 12.38
N ILE A 104 -4.61 1.46 12.98
CA ILE A 104 -3.31 1.60 12.29
C ILE A 104 -2.80 0.35 11.57
N LEU A 105 -3.27 -0.83 11.97
CA LEU A 105 -2.87 -2.12 11.36
C LEU A 105 -4.08 -2.94 10.92
N PHE A 106 -5.20 -2.78 11.63
CA PHE A 106 -6.48 -3.34 11.26
C PHE A 106 -7.55 -2.23 11.31
N PRO A 107 -8.58 -2.30 10.45
CA PRO A 107 -9.69 -1.37 10.52
C PRO A 107 -10.33 -1.40 11.91
N THR A 108 -10.82 -0.25 12.38
CA THR A 108 -11.65 -0.20 13.58
C THR A 108 -12.98 -0.91 13.32
N ALA A 109 -13.48 -1.63 14.32
CA ALA A 109 -14.81 -2.23 14.30
C ALA A 109 -15.91 -1.17 14.30
#